data_AF-A0A1W6JGI5-F1
#
_entry.id   AF-A0A1W6JGI5-F1
#
_cell.length_a   1.000
_cell.length_b   1.000
_cell.length_c   1.000
_cell.angle_alpha   90.00
_cell.angle_beta   90.00
_cell.angle_gamma   90.00
#
_symmetry.space_group_name_H-M   'P 1'
#
loop_
_entity.id
_entity.type
_entity.pdbx_description
1 polymer ?
#
loop_
_entity_poly.entity_id
_entity_poly.type
_entity_poly.pdbx_seq_one_letter_code
_entity_poly.pdbx_strand_id
1 'polypeptide(L)'
;MPLEATAMLRLAPIVLLLATCGASRTYSRKLLHVYNTTAVDPSTYLDLGAAKQFTVLANTKIANKGATTVGGYLGVSPGGEGKSDESDVTGDTMDGKNSIYYSALPSDHGHAIDGVTEDALDDAKLAYQSATGRDADGVVNIDDDELVDNGDIGGLTFYPGHYNTTGPLNVSKTFYLRGDGVFIFQTTAMFLMGPGSKMILQDGARASNVFWVIGTTASFDANSDAVGTFITQGLITVGSGTSVTGRLFAIGEDAEIHLENSIVVFPESSSRVELLTAEFFTALAYATITNTGPTRVGGLIGVSPGSSITGFSYITYSALPVPKGRAASTPEFGSPDARTAKADLTTAYLDAAGREDEVNKIVVVNIGGQTFTPGLYKTTGALQVTGQDLYLSGNGVFIFQLATDLLVTEGRKMILQDGAQACNVFWQIGRLAQFMAGSDSVGTFMAYAKIDALTGATIDGRLFSLNEAVNLDANVVNFPCTHPAE
;
A
#
# COMPACT_ATOMS: atom_id res chain seq x y z
N MET A 1 -50.17 35.65 34.86
CA MET A 1 -49.35 34.62 35.56
C MET A 1 -49.38 33.36 34.72
N PRO A 2 -48.30 32.58 34.55
CA PRO A 2 -46.85 32.79 34.82
C PRO A 2 -45.94 32.53 33.58
N LEU A 3 -44.59 32.66 33.71
CA LEU A 3 -43.47 32.02 32.95
C LEU A 3 -42.11 32.64 33.44
N GLU A 4 -40.88 32.17 33.14
CA GLU A 4 -40.09 30.95 33.43
C GLU A 4 -38.56 31.28 33.26
N ALA A 5 -37.67 30.39 33.75
CA ALA A 5 -36.22 30.17 33.44
C ALA A 5 -35.16 31.24 33.84
N THR A 6 -33.91 30.98 34.28
CA THR A 6 -32.89 29.96 33.92
C THR A 6 -31.78 29.93 35.00
N ALA A 7 -31.17 28.78 35.33
CA ALA A 7 -29.90 28.73 36.10
C ALA A 7 -28.96 27.62 35.61
N MET A 8 -27.74 28.03 35.25
CA MET A 8 -26.60 27.19 34.81
C MET A 8 -26.05 26.34 35.96
N LEU A 9 -25.82 25.05 35.72
CA LEU A 9 -25.06 24.17 36.62
C LEU A 9 -23.64 23.97 36.06
N ARG A 10 -22.63 24.41 36.83
CA ARG A 10 -21.21 24.14 36.58
C ARG A 10 -20.84 22.75 37.13
N LEU A 11 -20.21 21.90 36.30
CA LEU A 11 -19.59 20.64 36.73
C LEU A 11 -18.13 20.87 37.14
N ALA A 12 -17.75 20.36 38.32
CA ALA A 12 -16.38 20.28 38.82
C ALA A 12 -15.79 18.87 38.59
N PRO A 13 -14.46 18.70 38.47
CA PRO A 13 -13.86 17.40 38.25
C PRO A 13 -13.75 16.60 39.56
N ILE A 14 -14.14 15.32 39.51
CA ILE A 14 -14.04 14.36 40.62
C ILE A 14 -12.63 13.77 40.66
N VAL A 15 -11.94 13.97 41.77
CA VAL A 15 -10.71 13.28 42.17
C VAL A 15 -11.11 11.99 42.88
N LEU A 16 -10.73 10.82 42.35
CA LEU A 16 -10.97 9.53 43.01
C LEU A 16 -9.72 9.03 43.73
N LEU A 17 -9.94 8.67 45.00
CA LEU A 17 -8.99 8.26 46.04
C LEU A 17 -8.20 6.98 45.69
N LEU A 18 -6.88 7.00 45.90
CA LEU A 18 -6.04 5.79 45.98
C LEU A 18 -6.11 5.20 47.39
N ALA A 19 -6.47 3.92 47.50
CA ALA A 19 -6.28 3.11 48.70
C ALA A 19 -5.18 2.07 48.44
N THR A 20 -4.14 2.09 49.26
CA THR A 20 -3.08 1.07 49.30
C THR A 20 -3.40 0.00 50.34
N CYS A 21 -3.36 -1.29 49.98
CA CYS A 21 -2.89 -2.39 50.83
C CYS A 21 -2.61 -3.64 49.97
N GLY A 22 -1.50 -4.32 50.23
CA GLY A 22 -0.84 -5.24 49.29
C GLY A 22 -1.29 -6.70 49.31
N ALA A 23 -1.16 -7.32 48.13
CA ALA A 23 -0.69 -8.69 47.91
C ALA A 23 -0.40 -8.83 46.40
N SER A 24 0.73 -9.47 46.07
CA SER A 24 1.17 -9.75 44.69
C SER A 24 0.07 -10.43 43.85
N ARG A 25 -0.45 -9.72 42.84
CA ARG A 25 -1.20 -10.29 41.72
C ARG A 25 -0.85 -9.52 40.45
N THR A 26 -0.47 -10.26 39.42
CA THR A 26 -0.22 -9.81 38.05
C THR A 26 -1.43 -9.02 37.57
N TYR A 27 -1.26 -7.71 37.33
CA TYR A 27 -2.30 -6.89 36.70
C TYR A 27 -2.21 -7.09 35.18
N SER A 28 -3.10 -7.91 34.60
CA SER A 28 -3.48 -7.76 33.20
C SER A 28 -4.21 -6.41 33.09
N ARG A 29 -3.62 -5.45 32.36
CA ARG A 29 -4.29 -4.18 32.05
C ARG A 29 -5.34 -4.43 30.98
N LYS A 30 -6.49 -4.99 31.37
CA LYS A 30 -7.69 -4.91 30.53
C LYS A 30 -8.21 -3.48 30.59
N LEU A 31 -7.79 -2.64 29.64
CA LEU A 31 -8.34 -1.31 29.41
C LEU A 31 -9.82 -1.48 29.04
N LEU A 32 -10.72 -1.15 29.96
CA LEU A 32 -12.14 -1.05 29.70
C LEU A 32 -12.37 0.22 28.87
N HIS A 33 -12.23 0.13 27.55
CA HIS A 33 -12.66 1.18 26.63
C HIS A 33 -14.18 1.26 26.65
N VAL A 34 -14.71 2.30 27.28
CA VAL A 34 -16.12 2.68 27.14
C VAL A 34 -16.25 3.33 25.76
N TYR A 35 -16.80 2.60 24.80
CA TYR A 35 -17.16 3.17 23.50
C TYR A 35 -18.25 4.22 23.71
N ASN A 36 -17.96 5.45 23.29
CA ASN A 36 -18.97 6.48 23.10
C ASN A 36 -19.79 6.06 21.87
N THR A 37 -21.08 5.76 22.04
CA THR A 37 -21.98 5.22 20.99
C THR A 37 -22.46 6.33 20.05
N THR A 38 -21.55 7.02 19.40
CA THR A 38 -21.88 7.84 18.22
C THR A 38 -21.82 6.93 17.00
N ALA A 39 -22.94 6.80 16.28
CA ALA A 39 -23.05 6.01 15.06
C ALA A 39 -21.90 6.33 14.10
N VAL A 40 -21.19 5.29 13.67
CA VAL A 40 -20.07 5.38 12.73
C VAL A 40 -20.63 5.16 11.33
N ASP A 41 -20.30 6.04 10.38
CA ASP A 41 -20.72 5.89 8.97
C ASP A 41 -20.30 4.50 8.44
N PRO A 42 -21.23 3.74 7.84
CA PRO A 42 -21.02 2.36 7.42
C PRO A 42 -19.90 2.19 6.39
N SER A 43 -19.51 3.26 5.67
CA SER A 43 -18.42 3.28 4.69
C SER A 43 -17.06 3.73 5.24
N THR A 44 -16.97 4.00 6.54
CA THR A 44 -15.71 4.40 7.16
C THR A 44 -14.66 3.30 7.08
N TYR A 45 -13.40 3.69 6.94
CA TYR A 45 -12.27 2.76 6.98
C TYR A 45 -12.33 1.84 8.21
N LEU A 46 -12.03 0.56 8.03
CA LEU A 46 -11.96 -0.39 9.13
C LEU A 46 -10.55 -0.35 9.74
N ASP A 47 -10.41 0.28 10.91
CA ASP A 47 -9.10 0.41 11.56
C ASP A 47 -8.58 -0.96 12.03
N LEU A 48 -7.44 -1.36 11.48
CA LEU A 48 -6.76 -2.61 11.79
C LEU A 48 -5.71 -2.44 12.91
N GLY A 49 -5.47 -1.24 13.43
CA GLY A 49 -4.52 -1.02 14.53
C GLY A 49 -3.12 -1.58 14.23
N ALA A 50 -2.57 -2.38 15.14
CA ALA A 50 -1.33 -3.14 14.99
C ALA A 50 -1.44 -4.30 13.99
N ALA A 51 -2.63 -4.85 13.78
CA ALA A 51 -2.87 -5.95 12.83
C ALA A 51 -2.45 -5.59 11.41
N LYS A 52 -2.54 -4.31 11.01
CA LYS A 52 -2.18 -3.85 9.65
C LYS A 52 -0.77 -4.20 9.20
N GLN A 53 0.15 -4.43 10.14
CA GLN A 53 1.53 -4.79 9.84
C GLN A 53 1.66 -6.24 9.37
N PHE A 54 0.68 -7.09 9.69
CA PHE A 54 0.67 -8.51 9.36
C PHE A 54 -0.02 -8.77 8.02
N THR A 55 0.56 -9.67 7.25
CA THR A 55 -0.05 -10.27 6.06
C THR A 55 -0.87 -11.50 6.45
N VAL A 56 -0.35 -12.28 7.40
CA VAL A 56 -0.98 -13.51 7.87
C VAL A 56 -0.90 -13.52 9.39
N LEU A 57 -2.06 -13.62 10.04
CA LEU A 57 -2.19 -13.61 11.50
C LEU A 57 -3.18 -14.69 11.92
N ALA A 58 -2.75 -15.66 12.72
CA ALA A 58 -3.61 -16.73 13.23
C ALA A 58 -3.65 -16.74 14.75
N ASN A 59 -4.76 -17.23 15.30
CA ASN A 59 -4.88 -17.42 16.73
C ASN A 59 -4.07 -18.65 17.19
N THR A 60 -4.26 -19.79 16.52
CA THR A 60 -3.68 -21.06 16.95
C THR A 60 -2.54 -21.57 16.08
N LYS A 61 -2.67 -21.53 14.75
CA LYS A 61 -1.69 -22.17 13.85
C LYS A 61 -1.68 -21.63 12.43
N ILE A 62 -0.51 -21.66 11.79
CA ILE A 62 -0.34 -21.49 10.33
C ILE A 62 0.32 -22.75 9.75
N ALA A 63 -0.42 -23.55 8.99
CA ALA A 63 0.10 -24.71 8.27
C ALA A 63 0.36 -24.36 6.81
N ASN A 64 1.49 -24.79 6.25
CA ASN A 64 1.86 -24.65 4.85
C ASN A 64 2.19 -26.03 4.23
N LYS A 65 1.82 -26.20 2.96
CA LYS A 65 2.14 -27.37 2.16
C LYS A 65 2.68 -26.95 0.80
N GLY A 66 3.94 -27.23 0.53
CA GLY A 66 4.60 -26.86 -0.72
C GLY A 66 5.07 -25.40 -0.75
N ALA A 67 5.46 -24.91 -1.93
CA ALA A 67 6.14 -23.63 -2.07
C ALA A 67 5.15 -22.46 -2.04
N THR A 68 5.05 -21.79 -0.89
CA THR A 68 4.19 -20.62 -0.69
C THR A 68 5.03 -19.37 -0.51
N THR A 69 4.61 -18.26 -1.12
CA THR A 69 5.24 -16.95 -0.93
C THR A 69 4.32 -16.07 -0.08
N VAL A 70 4.83 -15.52 1.03
CA VAL A 70 4.13 -14.51 1.82
C VAL A 70 4.94 -13.22 1.81
N GLY A 71 4.37 -12.15 1.26
CA GLY A 71 4.93 -10.81 1.32
C GLY A 71 4.43 -10.10 2.58
N GLY A 72 5.31 -9.78 3.53
CA GLY A 72 5.02 -9.09 4.80
C GLY A 72 5.04 -10.01 6.02
N TYR A 73 4.57 -9.55 7.19
CA TYR A 73 4.76 -10.26 8.46
C TYR A 73 3.76 -11.41 8.68
N LEU A 74 4.26 -12.48 9.30
CA LEU A 74 3.52 -13.64 9.78
C LEU A 74 3.44 -13.60 11.31
N GLY A 75 2.28 -13.93 11.88
CA GLY A 75 2.09 -13.99 13.33
C GLY A 75 1.14 -15.09 13.78
N VAL A 76 1.47 -15.75 14.88
CA VAL A 76 0.57 -16.64 15.62
C VAL A 76 0.52 -16.18 17.07
N SER A 77 -0.67 -15.98 17.63
CA SER A 77 -0.83 -15.65 19.05
C SER A 77 -2.21 -16.08 19.57
N PRO A 78 -2.30 -16.75 20.73
CA PRO A 78 -1.19 -17.18 21.58
C PRO A 78 -0.56 -18.50 21.12
N GLY A 79 -1.11 -19.18 20.10
CA GLY A 79 -0.71 -20.53 19.67
C GLY A 79 -1.49 -21.67 20.37
N GLY A 80 -1.41 -22.88 19.81
CA GLY A 80 -2.22 -24.05 20.23
C GLY A 80 -2.00 -24.54 21.66
N GLU A 81 -0.92 -24.13 22.35
CA GLU A 81 -0.65 -24.43 23.76
C GLU A 81 -0.44 -23.17 24.64
N GLY A 82 -0.90 -22.00 24.19
CA GLY A 82 -0.75 -20.73 24.94
C GLY A 82 0.66 -20.13 24.89
N LYS A 83 1.50 -20.61 23.97
CA LYS A 83 2.75 -20.01 23.48
C LYS A 83 2.89 -20.38 22.01
N SER A 84 3.40 -19.47 21.18
CA SER A 84 3.72 -19.82 19.79
C SER A 84 5.12 -20.44 19.71
N ASP A 85 5.26 -21.57 19.04
CA ASP A 85 6.55 -22.22 18.75
C ASP A 85 6.84 -22.18 17.23
N GLU A 86 8.09 -22.38 16.84
CA GLU A 86 8.52 -22.60 15.45
C GLU A 86 7.72 -23.72 14.78
N SER A 87 7.25 -24.69 15.58
CA SER A 87 6.36 -25.78 15.15
C SER A 87 4.93 -25.36 14.81
N ASP A 88 4.51 -24.13 15.09
CA ASP A 88 3.17 -23.63 14.73
C ASP A 88 3.11 -23.06 13.30
N VAL A 89 4.28 -22.94 12.67
CA VAL A 89 4.47 -22.60 11.26
C VAL A 89 5.13 -23.81 10.57
N THR A 90 4.34 -24.71 10.01
CA THR A 90 4.84 -25.99 9.44
C THR A 90 4.82 -25.99 7.91
N GLY A 91 5.84 -26.53 7.23
CA GLY A 91 5.83 -26.74 5.77
C GLY A 91 7.07 -26.26 5.02
N ASP A 92 7.45 -26.95 3.94
CA ASP A 92 8.62 -26.62 3.09
C ASP A 92 8.55 -25.21 2.48
N THR A 93 9.71 -24.58 2.31
CA THR A 93 10.02 -23.32 1.57
C THR A 93 8.91 -22.27 1.58
N MET A 94 8.77 -21.54 2.68
CA MET A 94 8.22 -20.19 2.63
C MET A 94 9.37 -19.21 2.36
N ASP A 95 9.41 -18.59 1.17
CA ASP A 95 10.40 -17.55 0.83
C ASP A 95 9.98 -16.21 1.48
N GLY A 96 9.79 -16.23 2.80
CA GLY A 96 9.53 -15.06 3.63
C GLY A 96 10.84 -14.36 3.96
N LYS A 97 11.36 -13.54 3.05
CA LYS A 97 12.54 -12.69 3.31
C LYS A 97 12.28 -11.48 4.23
N ASN A 98 11.23 -11.51 5.07
CA ASN A 98 11.06 -10.57 6.17
C ASN A 98 10.50 -11.29 7.40
N SER A 99 11.37 -11.51 8.37
CA SER A 99 11.14 -11.76 9.80
C SER A 99 9.84 -12.50 10.19
N ILE A 100 9.95 -13.81 10.44
CA ILE A 100 8.92 -14.58 11.14
C ILE A 100 8.98 -14.19 12.63
N TYR A 101 7.88 -13.67 13.18
CA TYR A 101 7.80 -13.27 14.58
C TYR A 101 7.01 -14.30 15.39
N TYR A 102 7.74 -15.10 16.18
CA TYR A 102 7.16 -15.99 17.19
C TYR A 102 7.03 -15.22 18.52
N SER A 103 5.86 -15.28 19.15
CA SER A 103 5.70 -14.92 20.55
C SER A 103 6.31 -16.02 21.45
N ALA A 104 7.20 -15.61 22.36
CA ALA A 104 7.84 -16.39 23.43
C ALA A 104 9.10 -17.22 23.09
N LEU A 105 10.25 -16.54 22.94
CA LEU A 105 11.53 -17.04 23.48
C LEU A 105 12.18 -15.99 24.41
N PRO A 106 12.75 -16.38 25.56
CA PRO A 106 13.59 -15.49 26.35
C PRO A 106 14.79 -15.02 25.53
N SER A 107 15.04 -13.72 25.58
CA SER A 107 16.08 -12.97 24.88
C SER A 107 17.43 -13.67 24.72
N ASP A 108 17.96 -13.70 23.49
CA ASP A 108 19.41 -13.56 23.28
C ASP A 108 19.81 -12.79 21.99
N HIS A 109 18.87 -12.18 21.26
CA HIS A 109 19.17 -11.33 20.10
C HIS A 109 18.35 -10.03 20.13
N GLY A 110 18.64 -9.15 21.08
CA GLY A 110 18.58 -7.68 20.91
C GLY A 110 17.28 -6.97 20.49
N HIS A 111 16.15 -7.64 20.22
CA HIS A 111 14.84 -7.05 19.97
C HIS A 111 13.73 -8.02 20.44
N ALA A 112 13.51 -8.08 21.75
CA ALA A 112 12.32 -8.73 22.30
C ALA A 112 11.08 -7.88 21.96
N ILE A 113 10.17 -8.41 21.15
CA ILE A 113 8.87 -7.80 20.82
C ILE A 113 7.73 -8.64 21.43
N ASP A 114 7.82 -8.90 22.73
CA ASP A 114 6.73 -9.46 23.51
C ASP A 114 5.56 -8.43 23.54
N GLY A 115 4.36 -8.82 23.12
CA GLY A 115 3.15 -7.97 23.06
C GLY A 115 2.62 -7.57 21.66
N VAL A 116 3.44 -7.48 20.61
CA VAL A 116 2.98 -6.93 19.31
C VAL A 116 2.03 -7.85 18.55
N THR A 117 2.27 -9.18 18.55
CA THR A 117 1.36 -10.13 17.88
C THR A 117 0.05 -10.30 18.67
N GLU A 118 0.09 -10.17 20.00
CA GLU A 118 -1.09 -10.16 20.87
C GLU A 118 -1.93 -8.90 20.62
N ASP A 119 -1.30 -7.72 20.66
CA ASP A 119 -1.93 -6.44 20.32
C ASP A 119 -2.53 -6.48 18.90
N ALA A 120 -1.81 -7.06 17.93
CA ALA A 120 -2.28 -7.23 16.56
C ALA A 120 -3.51 -8.14 16.48
N LEU A 121 -3.54 -9.26 17.21
CA LEU A 121 -4.70 -10.15 17.22
C LEU A 121 -5.90 -9.48 17.89
N ASP A 122 -5.68 -8.76 18.99
CA ASP A 122 -6.72 -8.00 19.67
C ASP A 122 -7.27 -6.88 18.78
N ASP A 123 -6.41 -6.14 18.08
CA ASP A 123 -6.84 -5.13 17.11
C ASP A 123 -7.61 -5.74 15.92
N ALA A 124 -7.21 -6.93 15.44
CA ALA A 124 -7.99 -7.66 14.42
C ALA A 124 -9.38 -8.09 14.93
N LYS A 125 -9.47 -8.52 16.21
CA LYS A 125 -10.76 -8.81 16.87
C LYS A 125 -11.61 -7.56 17.05
N LEU A 126 -11.00 -6.42 17.38
CA LEU A 126 -11.68 -5.13 17.47
C LEU A 126 -12.19 -4.66 16.11
N ALA A 127 -11.41 -4.83 15.04
CA ALA A 127 -11.84 -4.56 13.67
C ALA A 127 -13.06 -5.43 13.30
N TYR A 128 -13.01 -6.74 13.58
CA TYR A 128 -14.17 -7.62 13.38
C TYR A 128 -15.41 -7.12 14.13
N GLN A 129 -15.27 -6.82 15.42
CA GLN A 129 -16.37 -6.32 16.25
C GLN A 129 -16.92 -5.00 15.73
N SER A 130 -16.04 -4.06 15.35
CA SER A 130 -16.40 -2.77 14.77
C SER A 130 -17.24 -2.95 13.51
N ALA A 131 -16.83 -3.82 12.58
CA ALA A 131 -17.59 -4.09 11.36
C ALA A 131 -18.95 -4.71 11.66
N THR A 132 -19.02 -5.71 12.55
CA THR A 132 -20.29 -6.35 12.90
C THR A 132 -21.24 -5.46 13.70
N GLY A 133 -20.74 -4.39 14.31
CA GLY A 133 -21.49 -3.43 15.12
C GLY A 133 -21.88 -2.13 14.40
N ARG A 134 -21.63 -2.00 13.08
CA ARG A 134 -22.01 -0.80 12.31
C ARG A 134 -23.54 -0.68 12.18
N ASP A 135 -24.02 0.57 12.10
CA ASP A 135 -25.44 0.89 11.97
C ASP A 135 -26.03 0.28 10.68
N ALA A 136 -27.29 -0.15 10.74
CA ALA A 136 -27.97 -0.76 9.60
C ALA A 136 -28.32 0.28 8.51
N ASP A 137 -28.38 1.57 8.87
CA ASP A 137 -28.66 2.66 7.95
C ASP A 137 -27.52 2.80 6.91
N GLY A 138 -27.76 2.30 5.69
CA GLY A 138 -26.80 2.33 4.57
C GLY A 138 -26.05 1.02 4.32
N VAL A 139 -26.33 -0.03 5.10
CA VAL A 139 -25.85 -1.39 4.83
C VAL A 139 -26.75 -2.05 3.79
N VAL A 140 -26.15 -2.61 2.75
CA VAL A 140 -26.85 -3.32 1.68
C VAL A 140 -26.93 -4.79 2.03
N ASN A 141 -28.14 -5.31 2.27
CA ASN A 141 -28.36 -6.73 2.42
C ASN A 141 -28.34 -7.41 1.06
N ILE A 142 -27.35 -8.28 0.85
CA ILE A 142 -27.14 -9.03 -0.39
C ILE A 142 -28.33 -9.97 -0.65
N ASP A 143 -29.03 -10.41 0.39
CA ASP A 143 -30.14 -11.36 0.28
C ASP A 143 -31.47 -10.70 -0.13
N ASP A 144 -31.61 -9.37 0.00
CA ASP A 144 -32.92 -8.68 -0.07
C ASP A 144 -33.46 -8.45 -1.49
N ASP A 145 -32.64 -8.55 -2.54
CA ASP A 145 -33.01 -8.08 -3.89
C ASP A 145 -33.10 -9.17 -4.98
N GLU A 146 -33.14 -10.48 -4.63
CA GLU A 146 -33.05 -11.60 -5.60
C GLU A 146 -31.79 -11.52 -6.53
N LEU A 147 -30.81 -10.67 -6.19
CA LEU A 147 -29.65 -10.37 -7.03
C LEU A 147 -28.63 -11.51 -7.10
N VAL A 148 -28.67 -12.43 -6.15
CA VAL A 148 -27.75 -13.56 -6.05
C VAL A 148 -28.47 -14.87 -5.73
N ASP A 149 -28.17 -15.89 -6.50
CA ASP A 149 -28.64 -17.25 -6.26
C ASP A 149 -27.74 -17.91 -5.22
N ASN A 150 -28.30 -18.31 -4.07
CA ASN A 150 -27.58 -19.00 -2.99
C ASN A 150 -26.31 -18.25 -2.49
N GLY A 151 -26.38 -16.91 -2.43
CA GLY A 151 -25.29 -16.06 -1.95
C GLY A 151 -24.06 -16.00 -2.86
N ASP A 152 -24.18 -16.41 -4.12
CA ASP A 152 -23.10 -16.32 -5.11
C ASP A 152 -23.00 -14.93 -5.74
N ILE A 153 -21.98 -14.17 -5.34
CA ILE A 153 -21.70 -12.81 -5.85
C ILE A 153 -20.84 -12.81 -7.12
N GLY A 154 -20.51 -13.98 -7.67
CA GLY A 154 -19.71 -14.11 -8.89
C GLY A 154 -20.36 -13.46 -10.10
N GLY A 155 -19.58 -12.67 -10.86
CA GLY A 155 -20.06 -11.95 -12.05
C GLY A 155 -20.65 -10.56 -11.79
N LEU A 156 -20.75 -10.14 -10.53
CA LEU A 156 -21.27 -8.83 -10.16
C LEU A 156 -20.19 -7.74 -10.16
N THR A 157 -20.64 -6.49 -10.07
CA THR A 157 -19.78 -5.32 -9.81
C THR A 157 -20.29 -4.62 -8.57
N PHE A 158 -19.41 -4.46 -7.58
CA PHE A 158 -19.69 -3.70 -6.36
C PHE A 158 -18.97 -2.36 -6.39
N TYR A 159 -19.56 -1.39 -5.69
CA TYR A 159 -19.00 -0.05 -5.46
C TYR A 159 -18.66 0.09 -3.96
N PRO A 160 -17.94 1.14 -3.54
CA PRO A 160 -17.68 1.37 -2.13
C PRO A 160 -18.97 1.33 -1.31
N GLY A 161 -18.95 0.59 -0.20
CA GLY A 161 -20.13 0.34 0.62
C GLY A 161 -19.94 -0.82 1.60
N HIS A 162 -20.92 -0.99 2.48
CA HIS A 162 -21.02 -2.11 3.41
C HIS A 162 -22.13 -3.05 2.95
N TYR A 163 -21.77 -4.29 2.68
CA TYR A 163 -22.63 -5.35 2.21
C TYR A 163 -22.69 -6.47 3.25
N ASN A 164 -23.89 -6.97 3.57
CA ASN A 164 -24.05 -8.07 4.51
C ASN A 164 -24.96 -9.19 3.98
N THR A 165 -24.80 -10.37 4.55
CA THR A 165 -25.71 -11.52 4.39
C THR A 165 -25.63 -12.39 5.64
N THR A 166 -26.69 -13.15 5.92
CA THR A 166 -26.64 -14.19 6.96
C THR A 166 -26.23 -15.55 6.41
N GLY A 167 -26.36 -15.74 5.09
CA GLY A 167 -25.99 -16.95 4.36
C GLY A 167 -24.54 -16.97 3.88
N PRO A 168 -24.11 -18.07 3.25
CA PRO A 168 -22.77 -18.18 2.66
C PRO A 168 -22.51 -17.11 1.60
N LEU A 169 -21.29 -16.57 1.56
CA LEU A 169 -20.82 -15.76 0.44
C LEU A 169 -20.00 -16.64 -0.51
N ASN A 170 -20.54 -16.91 -1.69
CA ASN A 170 -19.88 -17.70 -2.70
C ASN A 170 -19.35 -16.80 -3.82
N VAL A 171 -18.20 -17.17 -4.41
CA VAL A 171 -17.63 -16.51 -5.59
C VAL A 171 -17.34 -17.57 -6.64
N SER A 172 -18.30 -17.85 -7.51
CA SER A 172 -18.16 -18.87 -8.55
C SER A 172 -17.49 -18.38 -9.85
N LYS A 173 -17.41 -17.06 -10.03
CA LYS A 173 -16.91 -16.38 -11.24
C LYS A 173 -16.18 -15.10 -10.88
N THR A 174 -15.46 -14.55 -11.85
CA THR A 174 -14.85 -13.22 -11.73
C THR A 174 -15.89 -12.16 -11.40
N PHE A 175 -15.63 -11.33 -10.39
CA PHE A 175 -16.44 -10.15 -10.06
C PHE A 175 -15.54 -8.92 -9.88
N TYR A 176 -16.14 -7.74 -9.88
CA TYR A 176 -15.43 -6.46 -9.94
C TYR A 176 -15.72 -5.59 -8.72
N LEU A 177 -14.69 -4.91 -8.22
CA LEU A 177 -14.77 -3.87 -7.20
C LEU A 177 -14.36 -2.55 -7.85
N ARG A 178 -15.28 -1.59 -7.94
CA ARG A 178 -15.11 -0.39 -8.75
C ARG A 178 -15.30 0.88 -7.94
N GLY A 179 -14.30 1.76 -7.94
CA GLY A 179 -14.39 3.07 -7.30
C GLY A 179 -13.42 3.24 -6.13
N ASP A 180 -12.94 4.47 -5.96
CA ASP A 180 -12.09 4.87 -4.84
C ASP A 180 -12.94 5.01 -3.56
N GLY A 181 -12.77 4.06 -2.64
CA GLY A 181 -13.50 4.00 -1.39
C GLY A 181 -13.34 2.66 -0.68
N VAL A 182 -14.10 2.48 0.39
CA VAL A 182 -14.05 1.30 1.27
C VAL A 182 -15.13 0.31 0.92
N PHE A 183 -14.76 -0.97 0.83
CA PHE A 183 -15.65 -2.10 0.60
C PHE A 183 -15.63 -2.99 1.83
N ILE A 184 -16.78 -3.24 2.44
CA ILE A 184 -16.90 -4.17 3.57
C ILE A 184 -17.93 -5.22 3.20
N PHE A 185 -17.51 -6.47 3.12
CA PHE A 185 -18.39 -7.62 2.94
C PHE A 185 -18.47 -8.40 4.24
N GLN A 186 -19.67 -8.63 4.72
CA GLN A 186 -19.91 -9.31 5.99
C GLN A 186 -20.83 -10.51 5.81
N THR A 187 -20.43 -11.66 6.37
CA THR A 187 -21.28 -12.84 6.47
C THR A 187 -21.17 -13.48 7.85
N THR A 188 -22.29 -13.94 8.40
CA THR A 188 -22.27 -14.79 9.61
C THR A 188 -21.93 -16.25 9.30
N ALA A 189 -21.94 -16.65 8.03
CA ALA A 189 -21.68 -18.00 7.56
C ALA A 189 -20.25 -18.11 6.98
N MET A 190 -20.08 -18.96 5.97
CA MET A 190 -18.78 -19.20 5.32
C MET A 190 -18.59 -18.30 4.10
N PHE A 191 -17.34 -18.04 3.77
CA PHE A 191 -16.92 -17.49 2.49
C PHE A 191 -16.25 -18.60 1.66
N LEU A 192 -16.66 -18.74 0.40
CA LEU A 192 -16.09 -19.70 -0.54
C LEU A 192 -15.76 -19.02 -1.86
N MET A 193 -14.49 -19.06 -2.25
CA MET A 193 -14.05 -18.68 -3.57
C MET A 193 -13.77 -19.94 -4.39
N GLY A 194 -14.58 -20.15 -5.42
CA GLY A 194 -14.46 -21.31 -6.30
C GLY A 194 -13.17 -21.30 -7.14
N PRO A 195 -12.82 -22.44 -7.76
CA PRO A 195 -11.56 -22.59 -8.47
C PRO A 195 -11.50 -21.68 -9.70
N GLY A 196 -10.39 -20.97 -9.86
CA GLY A 196 -10.19 -20.04 -10.99
C GLY A 196 -10.97 -18.72 -10.90
N SER A 197 -11.77 -18.51 -9.84
CA SER A 197 -12.48 -17.24 -9.62
C SER A 197 -11.49 -16.10 -9.37
N LYS A 198 -11.89 -14.86 -9.68
CA LYS A 198 -11.02 -13.67 -9.54
C LYS A 198 -11.76 -12.47 -9.00
N MET A 199 -11.12 -11.68 -8.15
CA MET A 199 -11.58 -10.34 -7.76
C MET A 199 -10.78 -9.31 -8.53
N ILE A 200 -11.45 -8.39 -9.23
CA ILE A 200 -10.76 -7.36 -10.05
C ILE A 200 -11.06 -5.98 -9.50
N LEU A 201 -10.02 -5.25 -9.10
CA LEU A 201 -10.08 -3.84 -8.71
C LEU A 201 -10.13 -2.93 -9.96
N GLN A 202 -11.01 -1.95 -9.96
CA GLN A 202 -11.18 -0.97 -11.04
C GLN A 202 -11.40 0.44 -10.48
N ASP A 203 -11.10 1.45 -11.30
CA ASP A 203 -11.43 2.87 -11.05
C ASP A 203 -11.03 3.37 -9.66
N GLY A 204 -9.77 3.12 -9.26
CA GLY A 204 -9.21 3.60 -8.00
C GLY A 204 -9.46 2.70 -6.79
N ALA A 205 -10.19 1.60 -6.93
CA ALA A 205 -10.35 0.62 -5.85
C ALA A 205 -8.98 0.05 -5.40
N ARG A 206 -8.79 -0.10 -4.09
CA ARG A 206 -7.51 -0.53 -3.47
C ARG A 206 -7.71 -1.76 -2.60
N ALA A 207 -6.81 -2.73 -2.68
CA ALA A 207 -6.84 -3.95 -1.85
C ALA A 207 -6.84 -3.63 -0.35
N SER A 208 -6.13 -2.59 0.08
CA SER A 208 -6.11 -2.12 1.48
C SER A 208 -7.44 -1.60 2.00
N ASN A 209 -8.39 -1.29 1.10
CA ASN A 209 -9.71 -0.77 1.42
C ASN A 209 -10.83 -1.80 1.22
N VAL A 210 -10.49 -3.06 0.94
CA VAL A 210 -11.44 -4.17 0.83
C VAL A 210 -11.35 -5.04 2.07
N PHE A 211 -12.45 -5.23 2.77
CA PHE A 211 -12.54 -6.00 4.00
C PHE A 211 -13.60 -7.10 3.89
N TRP A 212 -13.24 -8.31 4.33
CA TRP A 212 -14.13 -9.46 4.40
C TRP A 212 -14.24 -9.91 5.85
N VAL A 213 -15.45 -9.86 6.41
CA VAL A 213 -15.73 -10.14 7.82
C VAL A 213 -16.59 -11.40 7.88
N ILE A 214 -15.98 -12.52 8.29
CA ILE A 214 -16.52 -13.86 8.05
C ILE A 214 -16.73 -14.60 9.38
N GLY A 215 -17.97 -15.03 9.62
CA GLY A 215 -18.39 -15.63 10.88
C GLY A 215 -17.99 -17.07 11.10
N THR A 216 -17.59 -17.80 10.04
CA THR A 216 -17.13 -19.19 10.16
C THR A 216 -15.81 -19.41 9.43
N THR A 217 -15.82 -19.96 8.22
CA THR A 217 -14.61 -20.34 7.48
C THR A 217 -14.47 -19.53 6.20
N ALA A 218 -13.22 -19.33 5.78
CA ALA A 218 -12.89 -18.75 4.48
C ALA A 218 -12.10 -19.78 3.66
N SER A 219 -12.64 -20.19 2.52
CA SER A 219 -11.98 -21.16 1.64
C SER A 219 -11.70 -20.54 0.28
N PHE A 220 -10.46 -20.65 -0.18
CA PHE A 220 -10.03 -20.25 -1.52
C PHE A 220 -9.58 -21.48 -2.28
N ASP A 221 -10.40 -21.92 -3.23
CA ASP A 221 -10.08 -23.08 -4.06
C ASP A 221 -8.98 -22.75 -5.08
N ALA A 222 -8.40 -23.79 -5.68
CA ALA A 222 -7.20 -23.69 -6.49
C ALA A 222 -7.27 -22.65 -7.63
N ASN A 223 -6.15 -21.97 -7.87
CA ASN A 223 -5.96 -20.96 -8.93
C ASN A 223 -6.91 -19.76 -8.83
N SER A 224 -7.40 -19.43 -7.63
CA SER A 224 -8.21 -18.23 -7.42
C SER A 224 -7.33 -16.98 -7.21
N ASP A 225 -7.86 -15.79 -7.54
CA ASP A 225 -7.20 -14.50 -7.29
C ASP A 225 -8.05 -13.63 -6.35
N ALA A 226 -7.73 -13.61 -5.06
CA ALA A 226 -8.47 -12.89 -4.03
C ALA A 226 -7.86 -11.53 -3.70
N VAL A 227 -8.70 -10.59 -3.25
CA VAL A 227 -8.28 -9.23 -2.90
C VAL A 227 -8.92 -8.79 -1.58
N GLY A 228 -8.13 -8.22 -0.67
CA GLY A 228 -8.63 -7.60 0.55
C GLY A 228 -8.11 -8.21 1.85
N THR A 229 -8.53 -7.62 2.97
CA THR A 229 -8.25 -8.12 4.32
C THR A 229 -9.38 -9.05 4.77
N PHE A 230 -9.08 -10.35 4.89
CA PHE A 230 -10.01 -11.37 5.35
C PHE A 230 -9.87 -11.57 6.86
N ILE A 231 -10.91 -11.23 7.63
CA ILE A 231 -10.99 -11.37 9.07
C ILE A 231 -12.05 -12.44 9.40
N THR A 232 -11.59 -13.60 9.83
CA THR A 232 -12.40 -14.83 9.91
C THR A 232 -12.40 -15.39 11.34
N GLN A 233 -13.57 -15.78 11.85
CA GLN A 233 -13.70 -16.41 13.17
C GLN A 233 -13.23 -17.87 13.22
N GLY A 234 -13.09 -18.54 12.09
CA GLY A 234 -12.65 -19.94 11.99
C GLY A 234 -11.53 -20.13 10.98
N LEU A 235 -11.43 -21.35 10.46
CA LEU A 235 -10.37 -21.79 9.55
C LEU A 235 -10.33 -20.96 8.26
N ILE A 236 -9.12 -20.56 7.86
CA ILE A 236 -8.82 -20.05 6.52
C ILE A 236 -8.05 -21.13 5.75
N THR A 237 -8.49 -21.48 4.54
CA THR A 237 -7.77 -22.42 3.66
C THR A 237 -7.48 -21.78 2.31
N VAL A 238 -6.21 -21.80 1.88
CA VAL A 238 -5.74 -21.25 0.60
C VAL A 238 -5.17 -22.39 -0.25
N GLY A 239 -5.89 -22.75 -1.32
CA GLY A 239 -5.53 -23.85 -2.21
C GLY A 239 -4.37 -23.54 -3.16
N SER A 240 -3.87 -24.61 -3.81
CA SER A 240 -2.75 -24.55 -4.76
C SER A 240 -2.96 -23.54 -5.89
N GLY A 241 -1.92 -22.75 -6.18
CA GLY A 241 -1.92 -21.78 -7.28
C GLY A 241 -2.75 -20.52 -7.01
N THR A 242 -3.36 -20.40 -5.83
CA THR A 242 -4.14 -19.23 -5.43
C THR A 242 -3.23 -18.04 -5.09
N SER A 243 -3.65 -16.85 -5.51
CA SER A 243 -3.05 -15.59 -5.10
C SER A 243 -4.02 -14.79 -4.23
N VAL A 244 -3.51 -14.16 -3.17
CA VAL A 244 -4.23 -13.25 -2.30
C VAL A 244 -3.45 -11.94 -2.24
N THR A 245 -4.01 -10.86 -2.78
CA THR A 245 -3.47 -9.50 -2.61
C THR A 245 -4.19 -8.86 -1.44
N GLY A 246 -3.65 -9.00 -0.23
CA GLY A 246 -4.46 -8.85 0.96
C GLY A 246 -3.83 -9.36 2.25
N ARG A 247 -4.70 -9.52 3.25
CA ARG A 247 -4.34 -10.03 4.58
C ARG A 247 -5.25 -11.20 4.95
N LEU A 248 -4.73 -12.18 5.67
CA LEU A 248 -5.46 -13.34 6.16
C LEU A 248 -5.38 -13.39 7.68
N PHE A 249 -6.49 -13.07 8.35
CA PHE A 249 -6.60 -13.01 9.81
C PHE A 249 -7.61 -14.05 10.31
N ALA A 250 -7.11 -15.11 10.96
CA ALA A 250 -7.91 -16.13 11.64
C ALA A 250 -7.95 -15.84 13.14
N ILE A 251 -9.04 -15.26 13.63
CA ILE A 251 -9.09 -14.57 14.93
C ILE A 251 -9.88 -15.29 16.03
N GLY A 252 -10.70 -16.30 15.70
CA GLY A 252 -11.47 -17.05 16.71
C GLY A 252 -10.59 -17.99 17.51
N GLU A 253 -11.13 -18.49 18.63
CA GLU A 253 -10.36 -19.20 19.68
C GLU A 253 -9.53 -20.38 19.14
N ASP A 254 -10.09 -21.16 18.22
CA ASP A 254 -9.44 -22.32 17.59
C ASP A 254 -9.01 -22.07 16.13
N ALA A 255 -8.96 -20.81 15.70
CA ALA A 255 -8.85 -20.47 14.27
C ALA A 255 -7.42 -20.64 13.73
N GLU A 256 -7.30 -21.47 12.69
CA GLU A 256 -6.05 -21.77 11.98
C GLU A 256 -6.05 -21.18 10.56
N ILE A 257 -4.86 -21.12 9.94
CA ILE A 257 -4.66 -20.80 8.52
C ILE A 257 -3.89 -21.93 7.84
N HIS A 258 -4.43 -22.50 6.75
CA HIS A 258 -3.77 -23.54 5.95
C HIS A 258 -3.47 -23.00 4.54
N LEU A 259 -2.20 -23.06 4.13
CA LEU A 259 -1.70 -22.60 2.84
C LEU A 259 -1.17 -23.78 2.02
N GLU A 260 -1.41 -23.80 0.71
CA GLU A 260 -0.85 -24.80 -0.20
C GLU A 260 -0.39 -24.14 -1.50
N ASN A 261 0.90 -24.26 -1.84
CA ASN A 261 1.51 -23.72 -3.08
C ASN A 261 0.93 -22.37 -3.54
N SER A 262 0.86 -21.39 -2.63
CA SER A 262 0.06 -20.17 -2.81
C SER A 262 0.91 -18.90 -2.74
N ILE A 263 0.33 -17.76 -3.08
CA ILE A 263 0.98 -16.46 -2.93
C ILE A 263 0.06 -15.56 -2.10
N VAL A 264 0.54 -15.03 -0.99
CA VAL A 264 -0.16 -14.01 -0.21
C VAL A 264 0.71 -12.77 -0.19
N VAL A 265 0.34 -11.75 -0.95
CA VAL A 265 1.07 -10.49 -1.04
C VAL A 265 0.40 -9.48 -0.12
N PHE A 266 1.20 -8.76 0.67
CA PHE A 266 0.73 -7.59 1.43
C PHE A 266 -0.11 -6.69 0.52
N PRO A 267 -1.28 -6.20 0.95
CA PRO A 267 -2.07 -5.33 0.11
C PRO A 267 -1.27 -4.05 -0.10
N GLU A 268 -0.93 -3.74 -1.35
CA GLU A 268 -0.28 -2.48 -1.65
C GLU A 268 -1.18 -1.34 -1.16
N SER A 269 -0.70 -0.60 -0.18
CA SER A 269 -1.44 0.54 0.39
C SER A 269 -1.54 1.72 -0.56
N SER A 270 -0.79 1.69 -1.66
CA SER A 270 -0.83 2.72 -2.69
C SER A 270 -1.21 2.14 -4.02
N SER A 271 -2.31 2.64 -4.58
CA SER A 271 -2.54 2.56 -6.02
C SER A 271 -1.41 3.26 -6.78
N ARG A 272 -1.31 3.07 -8.09
CA ARG A 272 -0.36 3.86 -8.87
C ARG A 272 -0.68 5.36 -8.77
N VAL A 273 0.32 6.24 -8.84
CA VAL A 273 0.10 7.69 -9.02
C VAL A 273 -0.26 7.93 -10.49
N GLU A 274 -1.41 8.52 -10.75
CA GLU A 274 -1.85 8.79 -12.12
C GLU A 274 -1.12 10.00 -12.70
N LEU A 275 -0.28 9.75 -13.71
CA LEU A 275 0.48 10.79 -14.40
C LEU A 275 -0.30 11.43 -15.56
N LEU A 276 -1.40 10.81 -16.00
CA LEU A 276 -2.21 11.25 -17.13
C LEU A 276 -1.32 11.62 -18.34
N THR A 277 -1.44 12.81 -18.91
CA THR A 277 -0.64 13.21 -20.07
C THR A 277 0.85 13.40 -19.77
N ALA A 278 1.23 13.59 -18.50
CA ALA A 278 2.63 13.63 -18.10
C ALA A 278 3.31 12.27 -18.28
N GLU A 279 2.56 11.17 -18.38
CA GLU A 279 3.13 9.81 -18.49
C GLU A 279 4.02 9.63 -19.73
N PHE A 280 3.77 10.37 -20.81
CA PHE A 280 4.52 10.33 -22.07
C PHE A 280 5.86 11.08 -22.01
N PHE A 281 6.13 11.81 -20.93
CA PHE A 281 7.34 12.60 -20.78
C PHE A 281 8.40 11.87 -19.96
N THR A 282 9.66 12.07 -20.33
CA THR A 282 10.83 11.65 -19.54
C THR A 282 11.53 12.84 -18.90
N ALA A 283 11.35 14.05 -19.42
CA ALA A 283 11.77 15.28 -18.76
C ALA A 283 10.71 16.38 -18.94
N LEU A 284 10.28 16.99 -17.84
CA LEU A 284 9.26 18.03 -17.86
C LEU A 284 9.61 19.10 -16.82
N ALA A 285 9.70 20.36 -17.25
CA ALA A 285 10.12 21.47 -16.37
C ALA A 285 9.19 22.69 -16.48
N TYR A 286 9.24 23.56 -15.47
CA TYR A 286 8.47 24.79 -15.47
C TYR A 286 9.15 25.90 -16.27
N ALA A 287 10.40 26.20 -15.92
CA ALA A 287 11.14 27.35 -16.44
C ALA A 287 12.04 26.97 -17.63
N THR A 288 12.93 25.99 -17.44
CA THR A 288 13.93 25.60 -18.43
C THR A 288 14.32 24.12 -18.34
N ILE A 289 14.77 23.57 -19.46
CA ILE A 289 15.61 22.37 -19.48
C ILE A 289 16.98 22.78 -20.02
N THR A 290 18.05 22.44 -19.31
CA THR A 290 19.43 22.70 -19.75
C THR A 290 20.15 21.39 -19.97
N ASN A 291 20.69 21.17 -21.16
CA ASN A 291 21.50 20.00 -21.47
C ASN A 291 22.95 20.41 -21.82
N THR A 292 23.92 19.75 -21.18
CA THR A 292 25.34 19.80 -21.52
C THR A 292 25.78 18.43 -22.01
N GLY A 293 26.56 18.38 -23.10
CA GLY A 293 27.07 17.11 -23.63
C GLY A 293 26.00 16.18 -24.24
N PRO A 294 26.42 14.99 -24.69
CA PRO A 294 25.55 14.04 -25.39
C PRO A 294 24.61 13.32 -24.42
N THR A 295 23.33 13.63 -24.50
CA THR A 295 22.30 13.00 -23.65
C THR A 295 21.37 12.13 -24.50
N ARG A 296 20.90 11.01 -23.96
CA ARG A 296 19.89 10.14 -24.59
C ARG A 296 18.61 10.09 -23.75
N VAL A 297 17.46 10.25 -24.40
CA VAL A 297 16.16 10.35 -23.75
C VAL A 297 15.13 9.37 -24.35
N GLY A 298 14.27 8.80 -23.51
CA GLY A 298 13.29 7.80 -23.90
C GLY A 298 11.97 8.33 -24.48
N GLY A 299 11.46 9.46 -23.98
CA GLY A 299 10.12 9.96 -24.32
C GLY A 299 10.11 11.43 -24.75
N LEU A 300 8.97 12.10 -24.51
CA LEU A 300 8.86 13.54 -24.73
C LEU A 300 9.68 14.33 -23.70
N ILE A 301 10.19 15.48 -24.14
CA ILE A 301 10.70 16.53 -23.25
C ILE A 301 9.89 17.80 -23.42
N GLY A 302 9.57 18.48 -22.32
CA GLY A 302 8.69 19.64 -22.33
C GLY A 302 9.08 20.70 -21.31
N VAL A 303 8.76 21.95 -21.66
CA VAL A 303 8.83 23.08 -20.73
C VAL A 303 7.54 23.87 -20.86
N SER A 304 6.91 24.21 -19.74
CA SER A 304 5.77 25.12 -19.68
C SER A 304 5.61 25.68 -18.27
N PRO A 305 5.35 26.99 -18.09
CA PRO A 305 5.10 28.00 -19.12
C PRO A 305 6.37 28.56 -19.78
N GLY A 306 7.55 28.19 -19.29
CA GLY A 306 8.81 28.50 -19.95
C GLY A 306 8.90 27.89 -21.35
N SER A 307 9.85 28.33 -22.15
CA SER A 307 10.01 27.91 -23.55
C SER A 307 11.42 27.43 -23.90
N SER A 308 12.36 27.49 -22.96
CA SER A 308 13.78 27.26 -23.24
C SER A 308 14.19 25.82 -22.96
N ILE A 309 14.70 25.16 -24.00
CA ILE A 309 15.47 23.92 -23.90
C ILE A 309 16.83 24.19 -24.55
N THR A 310 17.87 24.35 -23.72
CA THR A 310 19.23 24.63 -24.21
C THR A 310 19.99 23.33 -24.41
N GLY A 311 20.93 23.30 -25.37
CA GLY A 311 21.68 22.08 -25.70
C GLY A 311 20.87 20.96 -26.37
N PHE A 312 19.67 21.27 -26.89
CA PHE A 312 18.77 20.31 -27.52
C PHE A 312 19.39 19.53 -28.69
N SER A 313 20.30 20.16 -29.45
CA SER A 313 21.01 19.52 -30.57
C SER A 313 21.91 18.35 -30.14
N TYR A 314 22.22 18.23 -28.85
CA TYR A 314 23.00 17.13 -28.28
C TYR A 314 22.11 16.04 -27.65
N ILE A 315 20.79 16.19 -27.70
CA ILE A 315 19.84 15.18 -27.22
C ILE A 315 19.52 14.21 -28.36
N THR A 316 19.68 12.93 -28.07
CA THR A 316 19.27 11.82 -28.93
C THR A 316 18.12 11.06 -28.27
N TYR A 317 17.38 10.26 -29.05
CA TYR A 317 16.21 9.57 -28.55
C TYR A 317 16.31 8.05 -28.73
N SER A 318 15.82 7.31 -27.74
CA SER A 318 15.60 5.86 -27.85
C SER A 318 14.59 5.54 -28.96
N ALA A 319 14.56 4.30 -29.44
CA ALA A 319 13.66 3.89 -30.52
C ALA A 319 12.18 4.01 -30.13
N LEU A 320 11.85 3.57 -28.92
CA LEU A 320 10.52 3.57 -28.31
C LEU A 320 10.60 4.18 -26.90
N PRO A 321 9.47 4.65 -26.33
CA PRO A 321 8.14 4.75 -26.95
C PRO A 321 8.02 5.91 -27.96
N VAL A 322 6.87 5.96 -28.64
CA VAL A 322 6.42 7.07 -29.51
C VAL A 322 5.10 7.58 -28.91
N PRO A 323 4.84 8.90 -28.86
CA PRO A 323 5.65 10.01 -29.36
C PRO A 323 6.93 10.28 -28.53
N LYS A 324 7.94 10.84 -29.18
CA LYS A 324 9.22 11.25 -28.59
C LYS A 324 9.73 12.52 -29.26
N GLY A 325 10.64 13.23 -28.61
CA GLY A 325 11.12 14.52 -29.10
C GLY A 325 10.81 15.66 -28.13
N ARG A 326 10.94 16.89 -28.64
CA ARG A 326 10.43 18.07 -27.94
C ARG A 326 8.91 18.13 -28.12
N ALA A 327 8.17 18.25 -27.02
CA ALA A 327 6.73 18.43 -27.08
C ALA A 327 6.36 19.71 -27.86
N ALA A 328 5.44 19.56 -28.81
CA ALA A 328 4.95 20.67 -29.61
C ALA A 328 4.02 21.56 -28.80
N SER A 329 4.01 22.87 -29.08
CA SER A 329 3.03 23.81 -28.54
C SER A 329 1.63 23.60 -29.12
N THR A 330 1.55 22.98 -30.30
CA THR A 330 0.32 22.56 -30.98
C THR A 330 0.49 21.09 -31.37
N PRO A 331 0.00 20.15 -30.55
CA PRO A 331 0.24 18.74 -30.81
C PRO A 331 -0.51 18.27 -32.06
N GLU A 332 0.17 17.49 -32.89
CA GLU A 332 -0.45 16.74 -33.97
C GLU A 332 -0.79 15.32 -33.48
N PHE A 333 -1.88 14.74 -34.00
CA PHE A 333 -2.22 13.32 -33.82
C PHE A 333 -2.28 12.82 -32.37
N GLY A 334 -2.79 13.62 -31.42
CA GLY A 334 -3.03 13.18 -30.04
C GLY A 334 -1.79 13.16 -29.12
N SER A 335 -0.63 13.65 -29.56
CA SER A 335 0.51 13.89 -28.66
C SER A 335 0.11 14.85 -27.53
N PRO A 336 0.53 14.65 -26.28
CA PRO A 336 0.28 15.64 -25.23
C PRO A 336 1.19 16.87 -25.39
N ASP A 337 0.64 18.05 -25.14
CA ASP A 337 1.41 19.30 -25.06
C ASP A 337 1.99 19.52 -23.65
N ALA A 338 3.08 20.29 -23.55
CA ALA A 338 3.78 20.50 -22.28
C ALA A 338 2.95 21.27 -21.23
N ARG A 339 1.95 22.08 -21.63
CA ARG A 339 1.11 22.82 -20.69
C ARG A 339 0.13 21.88 -20.00
N THR A 340 -0.55 21.02 -20.75
CA THR A 340 -1.46 20.01 -20.21
C THR A 340 -0.70 19.03 -19.31
N ALA A 341 0.46 18.53 -19.77
CA ALA A 341 1.30 17.64 -18.97
C ALA A 341 1.81 18.29 -17.67
N LYS A 342 2.04 19.61 -17.65
CA LYS A 342 2.42 20.33 -16.42
C LYS A 342 1.28 20.46 -15.41
N ALA A 343 0.04 20.60 -15.88
CA ALA A 343 -1.14 20.57 -15.02
C ALA A 343 -1.31 19.17 -14.42
N ASP A 344 -1.22 18.13 -15.24
CA ASP A 344 -1.32 16.73 -14.81
C ASP A 344 -0.19 16.35 -13.84
N LEU A 345 1.04 16.81 -14.08
CA LEU A 345 2.14 16.65 -13.14
C LEU A 345 1.83 17.31 -11.78
N THR A 346 1.14 18.46 -11.78
CA THR A 346 0.76 19.13 -10.53
C THR A 346 -0.26 18.28 -9.77
N THR A 347 -1.26 17.73 -10.48
CA THR A 347 -2.22 16.78 -9.91
C THR A 347 -1.53 15.55 -9.35
N ALA A 348 -0.63 14.92 -10.11
CA ALA A 348 0.13 13.74 -9.67
C ALA A 348 1.00 14.02 -8.45
N TYR A 349 1.66 15.18 -8.38
CA TYR A 349 2.45 15.58 -7.23
C TYR A 349 1.57 15.77 -5.98
N LEU A 350 0.39 16.39 -6.13
CA LEU A 350 -0.55 16.61 -5.03
C LEU A 350 -1.20 15.30 -4.56
N ASP A 351 -1.56 14.39 -5.48
CA ASP A 351 -1.99 13.02 -5.14
C ASP A 351 -0.91 12.34 -4.32
N ALA A 352 0.31 12.21 -4.87
CA ALA A 352 1.42 11.55 -4.20
C ALA A 352 1.74 12.17 -2.83
N ALA A 353 1.68 13.49 -2.67
CA ALA A 353 1.90 14.19 -1.39
C ALA A 353 0.75 14.03 -0.38
N GLY A 354 -0.49 13.89 -0.88
CA GLY A 354 -1.71 13.83 -0.09
C GLY A 354 -2.07 12.43 0.40
N ARG A 355 -1.33 11.40 0.00
CA ARG A 355 -1.57 10.04 0.50
C ARG A 355 -1.15 9.91 1.96
N GLU A 356 -2.03 9.34 2.77
CA GLU A 356 -1.82 9.18 4.22
C GLU A 356 -2.12 7.76 4.74
N ASP A 357 -2.71 6.90 3.90
CA ASP A 357 -3.06 5.53 4.28
C ASP A 357 -1.82 4.63 4.39
N GLU A 358 -1.73 3.89 5.49
CA GLU A 358 -0.66 2.92 5.79
C GLU A 358 0.78 3.45 5.52
N VAL A 359 1.05 4.72 5.89
CA VAL A 359 2.36 5.37 5.72
C VAL A 359 3.45 4.73 6.59
N ASN A 360 4.53 4.29 5.96
CA ASN A 360 5.77 3.89 6.61
C ASN A 360 6.69 5.10 6.85
N LYS A 361 6.98 5.43 8.11
CA LYS A 361 7.86 6.57 8.44
C LYS A 361 9.33 6.21 8.28
N ILE A 362 10.07 6.99 7.49
CA ILE A 362 11.53 6.89 7.38
C ILE A 362 12.16 7.89 8.37
N VAL A 363 12.83 7.36 9.40
CA VAL A 363 13.45 8.15 10.48
C VAL A 363 14.96 8.34 10.31
N VAL A 364 15.51 7.94 9.16
CA VAL A 364 16.92 8.08 8.81
C VAL A 364 17.09 8.99 7.59
N VAL A 365 18.26 9.61 7.46
CA VAL A 365 18.61 10.40 6.27
C VAL A 365 19.25 9.52 5.20
N ASN A 366 20.19 8.65 5.56
CA ASN A 366 20.81 7.72 4.63
C ASN A 366 19.96 6.44 4.49
N ILE A 367 19.52 6.16 3.27
CA ILE A 367 18.78 4.96 2.89
C ILE A 367 19.62 3.97 2.06
N GLY A 368 20.89 4.26 1.82
CA GLY A 368 21.81 3.28 1.23
C GLY A 368 21.93 2.03 2.10
N GLY A 369 21.82 0.86 1.49
CA GLY A 369 21.83 -0.45 2.15
C GLY A 369 20.46 -0.92 2.64
N GLN A 370 19.42 -0.09 2.53
CA GLN A 370 18.05 -0.47 2.86
C GLN A 370 17.37 -1.20 1.70
N THR A 371 16.45 -2.08 2.05
CA THR A 371 15.48 -2.68 1.11
C THR A 371 14.10 -2.17 1.46
N PHE A 372 13.41 -1.57 0.49
CA PHE A 372 12.01 -1.21 0.60
C PHE A 372 11.16 -2.18 -0.22
N THR A 373 9.97 -2.48 0.29
CA THR A 373 8.93 -3.24 -0.39
C THR A 373 7.87 -2.29 -0.96
N PRO A 374 6.91 -2.74 -1.78
CA PRO A 374 5.80 -1.87 -2.20
C PRO A 374 5.11 -1.22 -1.01
N GLY A 375 4.77 0.06 -1.14
CA GLY A 375 4.12 0.84 -0.09
C GLY A 375 4.39 2.33 -0.17
N LEU A 376 3.75 3.05 0.75
CA LEU A 376 3.91 4.48 0.96
C LEU A 376 4.93 4.76 2.07
N TYR A 377 5.91 5.60 1.77
CA TYR A 377 7.01 5.96 2.67
C TYR A 377 7.09 7.48 2.83
N LYS A 378 7.26 7.96 4.07
CA LYS A 378 7.29 9.40 4.36
C LYS A 378 8.43 9.79 5.28
N THR A 379 9.09 10.88 4.95
CA THR A 379 10.01 11.58 5.86
C THR A 379 9.74 13.09 5.87
N THR A 380 9.94 13.71 7.03
CA THR A 380 9.94 15.17 7.18
C THR A 380 11.29 15.80 6.85
N GLY A 381 12.30 14.99 6.52
CA GLY A 381 13.65 15.43 6.20
C GLY A 381 14.03 15.17 4.75
N ALA A 382 15.35 15.17 4.52
CA ALA A 382 15.96 14.76 3.26
C ALA A 382 16.23 13.25 3.27
N LEU A 383 16.30 12.64 2.09
CA LEU A 383 16.85 11.29 1.92
C LEU A 383 18.11 11.33 1.07
N GLN A 384 19.01 10.42 1.36
CA GLN A 384 20.27 10.25 0.65
C GLN A 384 20.53 8.77 0.37
N VAL A 385 20.94 8.44 -0.84
CA VAL A 385 21.55 7.14 -1.15
C VAL A 385 23.06 7.32 -1.10
N THR A 386 23.68 6.90 0.01
CA THR A 386 25.13 7.02 0.24
C THR A 386 25.71 5.81 0.97
N GLY A 387 27.01 5.57 0.76
CA GLY A 387 27.76 4.45 1.34
C GLY A 387 27.45 3.09 0.72
N GLN A 388 26.18 2.80 0.43
CA GLN A 388 25.68 1.55 -0.16
C GLN A 388 24.55 1.85 -1.17
N ASP A 389 24.19 0.85 -1.97
CA ASP A 389 23.08 0.93 -2.93
C ASP A 389 21.73 0.76 -2.24
N LEU A 390 20.68 1.32 -2.83
CA LEU A 390 19.29 1.18 -2.39
C LEU A 390 18.63 0.02 -3.11
N TYR A 391 17.82 -0.77 -2.43
CA TYR A 391 17.06 -1.88 -3.03
C TYR A 391 15.55 -1.64 -2.93
N LEU A 392 14.85 -1.89 -4.04
CA LEU A 392 13.39 -1.93 -4.11
C LEU A 392 13.00 -3.34 -4.55
N SER A 393 12.34 -4.09 -3.68
CA SER A 393 12.04 -5.51 -3.88
C SER A 393 10.54 -5.75 -3.82
N GLY A 394 10.01 -6.48 -4.80
CA GLY A 394 8.60 -6.88 -4.87
C GLY A 394 7.87 -6.19 -6.02
N ASN A 395 6.99 -6.94 -6.68
CA ASN A 395 6.06 -6.38 -7.66
C ASN A 395 5.04 -5.50 -6.92
N GLY A 396 5.00 -4.21 -7.29
CA GLY A 396 4.04 -3.26 -6.75
C GLY A 396 4.46 -1.80 -6.83
N VAL A 397 3.67 -0.93 -6.18
CA VAL A 397 3.85 0.51 -6.17
C VAL A 397 4.65 0.98 -4.96
N PHE A 398 5.66 1.81 -5.22
CA PHE A 398 6.51 2.45 -4.23
C PHE A 398 6.29 3.96 -4.30
N ILE A 399 5.92 4.59 -3.19
CA ILE A 399 5.76 6.06 -3.14
C ILE A 399 6.61 6.60 -2.01
N PHE A 400 7.56 7.46 -2.32
CA PHE A 400 8.39 8.16 -1.35
C PHE A 400 7.98 9.64 -1.29
N GLN A 401 7.54 10.08 -0.11
CA GLN A 401 7.25 11.47 0.24
C GLN A 401 8.40 12.05 1.07
N LEU A 402 9.06 13.08 0.55
CA LEU A 402 10.16 13.77 1.23
C LEU A 402 9.83 15.26 1.34
N ALA A 403 9.97 15.83 2.54
CA ALA A 403 9.69 17.26 2.73
C ALA A 403 10.78 18.18 2.12
N THR A 404 12.00 17.68 1.93
CA THR A 404 13.12 18.48 1.40
C THR A 404 13.76 17.82 0.18
N ASP A 405 14.98 17.30 0.33
CA ASP A 405 15.84 16.95 -0.78
C ASP A 405 16.02 15.43 -0.92
N LEU A 406 16.25 15.01 -2.17
CA LEU A 406 16.79 13.70 -2.50
C LEU A 406 18.20 13.87 -3.07
N LEU A 407 19.17 13.12 -2.54
CA LEU A 407 20.53 13.04 -3.08
C LEU A 407 20.92 11.58 -3.37
N VAL A 408 21.35 11.30 -4.59
CA VAL A 408 21.97 10.02 -4.97
C VAL A 408 23.45 10.28 -5.23
N THR A 409 24.32 9.75 -4.37
CA THR A 409 25.76 10.04 -4.42
C THR A 409 26.48 9.31 -5.56
N GLU A 410 27.72 9.70 -5.83
CA GLU A 410 28.50 9.24 -6.98
C GLU A 410 28.56 7.71 -7.07
N GLY A 411 28.22 7.17 -8.25
CA GLY A 411 28.22 5.74 -8.53
C GLY A 411 27.25 4.88 -7.71
N ARG A 412 26.38 5.48 -6.89
CA ARG A 412 25.33 4.73 -6.16
C ARG A 412 24.18 4.35 -7.07
N LYS A 413 23.56 3.21 -6.74
CA LYS A 413 22.46 2.65 -7.52
C LYS A 413 21.19 2.49 -6.71
N MET A 414 20.05 2.62 -7.38
CA MET A 414 18.76 2.09 -6.94
C MET A 414 18.47 0.83 -7.74
N ILE A 415 18.29 -0.30 -7.07
CA ILE A 415 18.23 -1.62 -7.69
C ILE A 415 16.82 -2.20 -7.52
N LEU A 416 16.18 -2.53 -8.64
CA LEU A 416 14.90 -3.25 -8.67
C LEU A 416 15.14 -4.76 -8.55
N GLN A 417 14.39 -5.42 -7.68
CA GLN A 417 14.45 -6.87 -7.43
C GLN A 417 13.05 -7.46 -7.34
N ASP A 418 12.97 -8.79 -7.48
CA ASP A 418 11.77 -9.58 -7.16
C ASP A 418 10.48 -9.05 -7.83
N GLY A 419 10.60 -8.63 -9.10
CA GLY A 419 9.48 -8.14 -9.91
C GLY A 419 9.18 -6.65 -9.79
N ALA A 420 9.94 -5.88 -9.00
CA ALA A 420 9.79 -4.42 -8.94
C ALA A 420 10.02 -3.76 -10.32
N GLN A 421 9.21 -2.76 -10.64
CA GLN A 421 9.21 -2.08 -11.94
C GLN A 421 9.38 -0.56 -11.78
N ALA A 422 10.25 0.04 -12.59
CA ALA A 422 10.52 1.48 -12.53
C ALA A 422 9.27 2.34 -12.76
N CYS A 423 8.29 1.90 -13.56
CA CYS A 423 7.06 2.66 -13.78
C CYS A 423 6.06 2.64 -12.61
N ASN A 424 6.37 1.89 -11.55
CA ASN A 424 5.61 1.84 -10.31
C ASN A 424 6.36 2.49 -9.12
N VAL A 425 7.50 3.14 -9.37
CA VAL A 425 8.25 3.87 -8.33
C VAL A 425 8.05 5.38 -8.49
N PHE A 426 7.60 6.05 -7.44
CA PHE A 426 7.28 7.48 -7.42
C PHE A 426 7.99 8.19 -6.28
N TRP A 427 8.62 9.33 -6.59
CA TRP A 427 9.30 10.17 -5.63
C TRP A 427 8.69 11.57 -5.64
N GLN A 428 7.93 11.90 -4.60
CA GLN A 428 7.45 13.25 -4.33
C GLN A 428 8.50 13.95 -3.46
N ILE A 429 9.14 14.99 -4.01
CA ILE A 429 10.30 15.64 -3.40
C ILE A 429 9.97 17.11 -3.15
N GLY A 430 9.99 17.52 -1.89
CA GLY A 430 9.55 18.85 -1.45
C GLY A 430 10.44 20.01 -1.91
N ARG A 431 11.66 19.74 -2.40
CA ARG A 431 12.53 20.79 -2.94
C ARG A 431 13.38 20.32 -4.12
N LEU A 432 14.48 19.62 -3.88
CA LEU A 432 15.52 19.35 -4.88
C LEU A 432 15.81 17.85 -5.02
N ALA A 433 15.93 17.38 -6.26
CA ALA A 433 16.54 16.07 -6.54
C ALA A 433 17.94 16.26 -7.16
N GLN A 434 18.96 15.60 -6.61
CA GLN A 434 20.33 15.62 -7.14
C GLN A 434 20.81 14.19 -7.43
N PHE A 435 21.22 13.96 -8.67
CA PHE A 435 21.84 12.71 -9.11
C PHE A 435 23.30 13.01 -9.45
N MET A 436 24.21 12.52 -8.63
CA MET A 436 25.64 12.80 -8.78
C MET A 436 26.24 11.97 -9.92
N ALA A 437 27.49 12.24 -10.27
CA ALA A 437 28.14 11.64 -11.43
C ALA A 437 28.07 10.10 -11.39
N GLY A 438 27.71 9.50 -12.53
CA GLY A 438 27.63 8.05 -12.69
C GLY A 438 26.65 7.31 -11.78
N SER A 439 25.74 7.99 -11.07
CA SER A 439 24.69 7.32 -10.29
C SER A 439 23.66 6.65 -11.19
N ASP A 440 22.96 5.64 -10.67
CA ASP A 440 21.87 4.93 -11.36
C ASP A 440 20.60 5.01 -10.51
N SER A 441 19.47 5.42 -11.08
CA SER A 441 18.26 5.74 -10.32
C SER A 441 17.00 5.32 -11.06
N VAL A 442 16.00 4.86 -10.30
CA VAL A 442 14.76 4.29 -10.85
C VAL A 442 13.54 5.03 -10.34
N GLY A 443 12.59 5.29 -11.24
CA GLY A 443 11.28 5.85 -10.89
C GLY A 443 10.95 7.21 -11.51
N THR A 444 9.76 7.69 -11.17
CA THR A 444 9.27 9.02 -11.56
C THR A 444 9.58 10.01 -10.44
N PHE A 445 10.53 10.91 -10.71
CA PHE A 445 10.99 11.92 -9.76
C PHE A 445 10.27 13.24 -9.97
N MET A 446 9.44 13.64 -9.02
CA MET A 446 8.64 14.86 -9.04
C MET A 446 9.15 15.83 -7.96
N ALA A 447 10.05 16.73 -8.35
CA ALA A 447 10.63 17.73 -7.47
C ALA A 447 9.86 19.05 -7.51
N TYR A 448 9.56 19.60 -6.33
CA TYR A 448 8.86 20.87 -6.21
C TYR A 448 9.63 22.02 -6.88
N ALA A 449 10.94 22.12 -6.65
CA ALA A 449 11.78 23.16 -7.20
C ALA A 449 12.47 22.68 -8.49
N LYS A 450 13.64 22.02 -8.37
CA LYS A 450 14.48 21.65 -9.52
C LYS A 450 15.05 20.24 -9.42
N ILE A 451 15.54 19.74 -10.55
CA ILE A 451 16.27 18.48 -10.66
C ILE A 451 17.62 18.74 -11.33
N ASP A 452 18.70 18.25 -10.72
CA ASP A 452 20.06 18.29 -11.26
C ASP A 452 20.58 16.87 -11.45
N ALA A 453 20.79 16.45 -12.71
CA ALA A 453 21.50 15.23 -13.05
C ALA A 453 22.90 15.58 -13.58
N LEU A 454 23.93 15.19 -12.82
CA LEU A 454 25.33 15.44 -13.18
C LEU A 454 25.84 14.40 -14.18
N THR A 455 27.08 14.62 -14.64
CA THR A 455 27.70 13.90 -15.74
C THR A 455 27.51 12.39 -15.66
N GLY A 456 26.86 11.82 -16.68
CA GLY A 456 26.76 10.37 -16.83
C GLY A 456 25.81 9.66 -15.86
N ALA A 457 25.04 10.38 -15.03
CA ALA A 457 23.96 9.77 -14.28
C ALA A 457 22.95 9.10 -15.24
N THR A 458 22.47 7.92 -14.86
CA THR A 458 21.48 7.13 -15.59
C THR A 458 20.18 7.08 -14.80
N ILE A 459 19.07 7.26 -15.50
CA ILE A 459 17.72 7.26 -14.93
C ILE A 459 16.85 6.32 -15.75
N ASP A 460 16.32 5.28 -15.11
CA ASP A 460 15.23 4.47 -15.64
C ASP A 460 13.92 5.02 -15.08
N GLY A 461 13.34 6.01 -15.78
CA GLY A 461 12.42 6.91 -15.08
C GLY A 461 12.04 8.19 -15.79
N ARG A 462 11.59 9.15 -14.98
CA ARG A 462 11.14 10.47 -15.41
C ARG A 462 11.68 11.54 -14.48
N LEU A 463 12.08 12.69 -15.04
CA LEU A 463 12.62 13.84 -14.31
C LEU A 463 11.68 15.03 -14.44
N PHE A 464 10.88 15.27 -13.41
CA PHE A 464 9.82 16.28 -13.41
C PHE A 464 10.07 17.37 -12.37
N SER A 465 10.14 18.61 -12.83
CA SER A 465 10.29 19.82 -12.02
C SER A 465 8.98 20.62 -12.03
N LEU A 466 8.47 20.94 -10.83
CA LEU A 466 7.20 21.65 -10.69
C LEU A 466 7.33 23.16 -10.93
N ASN A 467 8.38 23.81 -10.43
CA ASN A 467 8.46 25.28 -10.41
C ASN A 467 9.74 25.87 -11.02
N GLU A 468 10.80 25.08 -11.22
CA GLU A 468 12.05 25.58 -11.77
C GLU A 468 12.51 24.76 -12.98
N ALA A 469 13.69 24.13 -12.90
CA ALA A 469 14.41 23.58 -14.03
C ALA A 469 14.75 22.09 -13.89
N VAL A 470 15.05 21.47 -15.03
CA VAL A 470 15.78 20.19 -15.09
C VAL A 470 17.11 20.43 -15.80
N ASN A 471 18.22 20.10 -15.14
CA ASN A 471 19.57 20.22 -15.68
C ASN A 471 20.15 18.84 -15.94
N LEU A 472 20.68 18.63 -17.14
CA LEU A 472 21.25 17.38 -17.64
C LEU A 472 22.68 17.61 -18.10
N ASP A 473 23.54 16.63 -17.86
CA ASP A 473 24.91 16.56 -18.33
C ASP A 473 25.28 15.13 -18.76
N ALA A 474 25.39 14.92 -20.06
CA ALA A 474 25.75 13.65 -20.68
C ALA A 474 25.01 12.41 -20.12
N ASN A 475 23.69 12.54 -19.92
CA ASN A 475 22.89 11.54 -19.20
C ASN A 475 22.23 10.50 -20.12
N VAL A 476 21.75 9.43 -19.51
CA VAL A 476 20.79 8.50 -20.10
C VAL A 476 19.51 8.56 -19.27
N VAL A 477 18.39 8.92 -19.90
CA VAL A 477 17.06 8.92 -19.28
C VAL A 477 16.17 7.96 -20.07
N ASN A 478 16.13 6.71 -19.66
CA ASN A 478 15.31 5.68 -20.28
C ASN A 478 13.85 5.83 -19.85
N PHE A 479 12.94 5.48 -20.74
CA PHE A 479 11.52 5.45 -20.41
C PHE A 479 11.24 4.27 -19.45
N PRO A 480 10.47 4.46 -18.35
CA PRO A 480 10.45 3.50 -17.26
C PRO A 480 9.77 2.16 -17.57
N CYS A 481 8.91 2.09 -18.59
CA CYS A 481 8.29 0.85 -19.06
C CYS A 481 8.02 0.93 -20.57
N THR A 482 8.43 -0.08 -21.34
CA THR A 482 7.97 -0.23 -22.73
C THR A 482 6.53 -0.75 -22.68
N HIS A 483 5.55 0.03 -23.12
CA HIS A 483 4.21 -0.50 -23.34
C HIS A 483 4.33 -1.63 -24.38
N PRO A 484 3.84 -2.86 -24.13
CA PRO A 484 3.67 -3.80 -25.22
C PRO A 484 2.78 -3.12 -26.26
N ALA A 485 3.18 -3.16 -27.53
CA ALA A 485 2.34 -2.63 -28.60
C ALA A 485 1.00 -3.39 -28.53
N GLU A 486 -0.11 -2.64 -28.36
CA GLU A 486 -1.46 -3.19 -28.54
C GLU A 486 -1.64 -3.82 -29.91
#